data_AF-A0A2E4MS87-F1
#
_entry.id   AF-A0A2E4MS87-F1
#
_cell.length_a   1.000
_cell.length_b   1.000
_cell.length_c   1.000
_cell.angle_alpha   90.00
_cell.angle_beta   90.00
_cell.angle_gamma   90.00
#
_symmetry.space_group_name_H-M   'P 1'
#
loop_
_entity.id
_entity.type
_entity.pdbx_description
1 polymer ?
#
loop_
_entity_poly.entity_id
_entity_poly.type
_entity_poly.pdbx_seq_one_letter_code
_entity_poly.pdbx_strand_id
1 'polypeptide(L)'
;MAGVVVLLLASSANAQLDQHLKDLLAILNLTRSDLGIYKDYLPDPDRLPLNRNLLRDPYAGPDWLRTFSDSLAAAGPAGMIARASGLLGKRLLNRETGNVSIASVTQRKRMAGATSLVGLVHPDSALSARRRDNLIAEGRRVRLDSLISQTVKYFDAVLGLPFEVPTPFGTATIGSTGPDVYTDHHALILDPGGDDIYVGVAGVSSESAAVSICVDWSGDDRYEGRVASGLGGIGLLVDRGGDDTYVGLDETQGAGIAGFGVLLDISGDDRYSAGVASQGFGLYGLGLLIDKTGNDNLECEFLGQGAAGPGGVGILLDREGTDVYAAGGRYPDFREEGVYTRSMSQGFSLGLQTEASGGVGMLIDLSGDDDYRVEYFGQGASHWGGVGVLHDRAGDDTYRARRYAQGSGVHLSAGLLVDDLGNDVYSMWGVGQGCGHDLATGVLADGEGDDIYTIKWLGQGAASGNGVGILLEHAGDDVYKAGQQNTQGYGEVSRNFGSVGVLLDGNGRDKYRATTGQVVTTGTVGGRYDVGEVSP
;
A
#
# COMPACT_ATOMS: atom_id res chain seq x y z
N MET A 1 -12.33 23.40 21.81
CA MET A 1 -11.38 23.31 22.94
C MET A 1 -10.80 21.91 23.10
N ALA A 2 -11.58 20.83 22.95
CA ALA A 2 -11.06 19.46 22.97
C ALA A 2 -9.97 19.20 21.90
N GLY A 3 -10.19 19.58 20.64
CA GLY A 3 -9.17 19.39 19.58
C GLY A 3 -7.87 20.17 19.74
N VAL A 4 -7.84 21.24 20.55
CA VAL A 4 -6.60 22.00 20.82
C VAL A 4 -5.81 21.35 21.96
N VAL A 5 -6.49 20.69 22.91
CA VAL A 5 -5.85 19.96 24.01
C VAL A 5 -5.24 18.64 23.50
N VAL A 6 -5.93 17.93 22.60
CA VAL A 6 -5.42 16.71 21.95
C VAL A 6 -4.14 16.99 21.14
N LEU A 7 -4.14 18.07 20.34
CA LEU A 7 -2.95 18.48 19.59
C LEU A 7 -1.76 18.87 20.49
N LEU A 8 -2.03 19.48 21.65
CA LEU A 8 -0.98 19.85 22.60
C LEU A 8 -0.40 18.61 23.31
N LEU A 9 -1.22 17.63 23.67
CA LEU A 9 -0.78 16.39 24.30
C LEU A 9 0.04 15.52 23.33
N ALA A 10 -0.44 15.31 22.11
CA ALA A 10 0.30 14.60 21.05
C ALA A 10 1.64 15.29 20.73
N SER A 11 1.68 16.64 20.71
CA SER A 11 2.92 17.38 20.50
C SER A 11 3.93 17.26 21.64
N SER A 12 3.45 17.06 22.88
CA SER A 12 4.29 16.93 24.07
C SER A 12 4.85 15.53 24.24
N ALA A 13 4.09 14.50 23.87
CA ALA A 13 4.51 13.12 23.96
C ALA A 13 5.46 12.71 22.83
N ASN A 14 5.26 13.23 21.61
CA ASN A 14 6.27 13.17 20.55
C ASN A 14 7.58 13.86 20.95
N ALA A 15 7.52 15.00 21.65
CA ALA A 15 8.71 15.67 22.16
C ALA A 15 9.46 14.85 23.24
N GLN A 16 8.73 14.01 23.99
CA GLN A 16 9.30 13.10 24.98
C GLN A 16 10.05 11.95 24.29
N LEU A 17 9.41 11.20 23.38
CA LEU A 17 10.08 10.16 22.58
C LEU A 17 11.32 10.70 21.84
N ASP A 18 11.22 11.90 21.28
CA ASP A 18 12.30 12.55 20.54
C ASP A 18 13.48 12.96 21.46
N GLN A 19 13.24 13.17 22.76
CA GLN A 19 14.30 13.34 23.76
C GLN A 19 14.91 12.00 24.18
N HIS A 20 14.09 10.97 24.40
CA HIS A 20 14.58 9.64 24.76
C HIS A 20 15.40 8.98 23.65
N LEU A 21 15.03 9.20 22.38
CA LEU A 21 15.87 8.83 21.25
C LEU A 21 17.26 9.48 21.36
N LYS A 22 17.34 10.79 21.64
CA LYS A 22 18.62 11.50 21.78
C LYS A 22 19.46 10.91 22.91
N ASP A 23 18.83 10.58 24.03
CA ASP A 23 19.50 9.99 25.19
C ASP A 23 20.03 8.58 24.87
N LEU A 24 19.21 7.72 24.24
CA LEU A 24 19.62 6.37 23.82
C LEU A 24 20.79 6.44 22.83
N LEU A 25 20.67 7.29 21.81
CA LEU A 25 21.73 7.45 20.81
C LEU A 25 23.03 7.96 21.45
N ALA A 26 22.96 8.90 22.39
CA ALA A 26 24.13 9.36 23.13
C ALA A 26 24.81 8.23 23.92
N ILE A 27 24.05 7.33 24.55
CA ILE A 27 24.56 6.15 25.24
C ILE A 27 25.26 5.19 24.27
N LEU A 28 24.72 5.03 23.07
CA LEU A 28 25.30 4.22 21.98
C LEU A 28 26.46 4.93 21.26
N ASN A 29 26.79 6.17 21.64
CA ASN A 29 27.75 7.02 20.94
C ASN A 29 27.39 7.21 19.44
N LEU A 30 26.10 7.40 19.20
CA LEU A 30 25.48 7.66 17.91
C LEU A 30 24.76 9.02 17.93
N THR A 31 24.36 9.47 16.74
CA THR A 31 23.55 10.64 16.49
C THR A 31 22.38 10.28 15.59
N ARG A 32 21.38 11.16 15.46
CA ARG A 32 20.24 10.92 14.55
C ARG A 32 20.69 10.67 13.10
N SER A 33 21.80 11.29 12.66
CA SER A 33 22.35 11.00 11.33
C SER A 33 22.85 9.57 11.17
N ASP A 34 23.22 8.86 12.23
CA ASP A 34 23.67 7.47 12.13
C ASP A 34 22.50 6.48 11.87
N LEU A 35 21.25 6.93 12.03
CA LEU A 35 20.06 6.20 11.58
C LEU A 35 19.85 6.34 10.06
N GLY A 36 20.58 7.24 9.39
CA GLY A 36 20.42 7.54 7.99
C GLY A 36 21.38 6.76 7.08
N ILE A 37 20.85 6.27 5.95
CA ILE A 37 21.59 5.65 4.87
C ILE A 37 21.72 6.66 3.72
N TYR A 38 22.83 7.42 3.70
CA TYR A 38 23.01 8.54 2.77
C TYR A 38 23.54 8.15 1.39
N LYS A 39 24.30 7.05 1.32
CA LYS A 39 24.94 6.63 0.07
C LYS A 39 23.91 6.00 -0.86
N ASP A 40 23.77 6.57 -2.05
CA ASP A 40 22.92 6.03 -3.09
C ASP A 40 23.68 4.90 -3.83
N TYR A 41 23.50 3.66 -3.37
CA TYR A 41 24.12 2.46 -3.95
C TYR A 41 23.45 2.00 -5.26
N LEU A 42 22.28 2.55 -5.58
CA LEU A 42 21.52 2.25 -6.80
C LEU A 42 21.18 3.58 -7.50
N PRO A 43 22.12 4.18 -8.25
CA PRO A 43 21.84 5.33 -9.10
C PRO A 43 20.96 4.91 -10.27
N ASP A 44 19.69 4.66 -9.98
CA ASP A 44 18.67 4.20 -10.90
C ASP A 44 17.67 5.34 -11.17
N PRO A 45 17.31 5.61 -12.44
CA PRO A 45 16.25 6.55 -12.76
C PRO A 45 14.94 6.22 -12.04
N ASP A 46 14.51 4.98 -11.84
CA ASP A 46 13.20 4.68 -11.25
C ASP A 46 13.13 4.90 -9.74
N ARG A 47 14.28 5.08 -9.06
CA ARG A 47 14.33 5.38 -7.63
C ARG A 47 13.64 6.69 -7.26
N LEU A 48 12.58 6.58 -6.46
CA LEU A 48 11.74 7.71 -6.03
C LEU A 48 12.42 8.61 -4.98
N PRO A 49 12.13 9.92 -4.95
CA PRO A 49 12.61 10.81 -3.89
C PRO A 49 12.17 10.38 -2.48
N LEU A 50 10.96 9.83 -2.35
CA LEU A 50 10.43 9.37 -1.08
C LEU A 50 11.33 8.30 -0.44
N ASN A 51 11.73 7.27 -1.21
CA ASN A 51 12.65 6.24 -0.73
C ASN A 51 13.96 6.85 -0.20
N ARG A 52 14.55 7.81 -0.93
CA ARG A 52 15.78 8.50 -0.48
C ARG A 52 15.58 9.29 0.81
N ASN A 53 14.42 9.91 0.98
CA ASN A 53 14.13 10.68 2.18
C ASN A 53 13.97 9.76 3.39
N LEU A 54 13.19 8.68 3.25
CA LEU A 54 12.97 7.69 4.31
C LEU A 54 14.26 6.97 4.70
N LEU A 55 15.13 6.65 3.74
CA LEU A 55 16.44 6.09 4.06
C LEU A 55 17.33 7.08 4.82
N ARG A 56 17.22 8.39 4.55
CA ARG A 56 18.07 9.41 5.19
C ARG A 56 17.59 9.82 6.58
N ASP A 57 16.29 9.73 6.83
CA ASP A 57 15.68 10.08 8.11
C ASP A 57 14.47 9.15 8.37
N PRO A 58 14.72 7.85 8.65
CA PRO A 58 13.63 6.89 8.85
C PRO A 58 12.74 7.24 10.04
N TYR A 59 13.29 7.93 11.04
CA TYR A 59 12.55 8.37 12.22
C TYR A 59 11.44 9.39 11.91
N ALA A 60 11.57 10.17 10.83
CA ALA A 60 10.52 11.10 10.38
C ALA A 60 9.43 10.42 9.53
N GLY A 61 9.56 9.12 9.27
CA GLY A 61 8.63 8.34 8.44
C GLY A 61 7.19 8.34 8.95
N PRO A 62 6.95 8.00 10.24
CA PRO A 62 5.58 7.96 10.80
C PRO A 62 4.83 9.29 10.68
N ASP A 63 5.45 10.42 11.06
CA ASP A 63 4.82 11.75 10.96
C ASP A 63 4.48 12.14 9.51
N TRP A 64 5.37 11.82 8.57
CA TRP A 64 5.12 12.03 7.14
C TRP A 64 3.92 11.20 6.68
N LEU A 65 3.83 9.94 7.11
CA LEU A 65 2.76 9.03 6.73
C LEU A 65 1.41 9.48 7.26
N ARG A 66 1.31 9.79 8.56
CA ARG A 66 0.08 10.35 9.17
C ARG A 66 -0.42 11.57 8.41
N THR A 67 0.49 12.51 8.11
CA THR A 67 0.17 13.72 7.34
C THR A 67 -0.33 13.37 5.93
N PHE A 68 0.24 12.36 5.28
CA PHE A 68 -0.17 11.93 3.95
C PHE A 68 -1.55 11.25 3.98
N SER A 69 -1.78 10.32 4.92
CA SER A 69 -3.05 9.63 5.10
C SER A 69 -4.18 10.59 5.46
N ASP A 70 -3.96 11.53 6.40
CA ASP A 70 -4.92 12.61 6.70
C ASP A 70 -5.29 13.41 5.45
N SER A 71 -4.28 13.77 4.66
CA SER A 71 -4.45 14.54 3.44
C SER A 71 -5.23 13.76 2.37
N LEU A 72 -5.02 12.45 2.30
CA LEU A 72 -5.72 11.55 1.38
C LEU A 72 -7.17 11.34 1.81
N ALA A 73 -7.40 10.98 3.08
CA ALA A 73 -8.72 10.74 3.67
C ALA A 73 -9.63 11.99 3.60
N ALA A 74 -9.07 13.18 3.77
CA ALA A 74 -9.82 14.43 3.68
C ALA A 74 -10.15 14.88 2.24
N ALA A 75 -9.64 14.19 1.22
CA ALA A 75 -9.82 14.58 -0.18
C ALA A 75 -11.05 13.92 -0.82
N GLY A 76 -11.74 14.64 -1.71
CA GLY A 76 -12.66 13.97 -2.64
C GLY A 76 -11.89 13.12 -3.68
N PRO A 77 -12.59 12.27 -4.47
CA PRO A 77 -11.94 11.28 -5.35
C PRO A 77 -10.86 11.84 -6.27
N ALA A 78 -11.12 12.96 -6.95
CA ALA A 78 -10.12 13.62 -7.81
C ALA A 78 -8.90 14.13 -7.02
N GLY A 79 -9.11 14.58 -5.78
CA GLY A 79 -8.05 15.02 -4.89
C GLY A 79 -7.21 13.87 -4.35
N MET A 80 -7.80 12.68 -4.15
CA MET A 80 -7.09 11.46 -3.79
C MET A 80 -6.16 11.02 -4.92
N ILE A 81 -6.70 10.91 -6.15
CA ILE A 81 -5.91 10.59 -7.36
C ILE A 81 -4.73 11.57 -7.53
N ALA A 82 -4.98 12.87 -7.35
CA ALA A 82 -3.93 13.89 -7.49
C ALA A 82 -2.81 13.75 -6.45
N ARG A 83 -3.15 13.43 -5.20
CA ARG A 83 -2.17 13.21 -4.11
C ARG A 83 -1.36 11.95 -4.33
N ALA A 84 -2.04 10.83 -4.61
CA ALA A 84 -1.39 9.55 -4.91
C ALA A 84 -0.46 9.66 -6.12
N SER A 85 -0.94 10.27 -7.21
CA SER A 85 -0.11 10.53 -8.40
C SER A 85 1.07 11.47 -8.13
N GLY A 86 0.99 12.31 -7.09
CA GLY A 86 2.07 13.18 -6.66
C GLY A 86 3.32 12.40 -6.24
N LEU A 87 3.16 11.17 -5.74
CA LEU A 87 4.24 10.27 -5.32
C LEU A 87 5.05 9.74 -6.52
N LEU A 88 4.45 9.67 -7.71
CA LEU A 88 5.12 9.33 -8.97
C LEU A 88 6.09 10.45 -9.45
N GLY A 89 6.06 11.61 -8.79
CA GLY A 89 6.84 12.79 -9.14
C GLY A 89 6.35 13.47 -10.44
N LYS A 90 7.22 14.24 -11.10
CA LYS A 90 6.88 14.97 -12.35
C LYS A 90 6.68 14.05 -13.58
N ARG A 91 6.57 12.73 -13.41
CA ARG A 91 6.69 11.75 -14.48
C ARG A 91 5.40 11.47 -15.24
N LEU A 92 4.23 11.68 -14.63
CA LEU A 92 2.94 11.26 -15.20
C LEU A 92 1.91 12.39 -15.36
N LEU A 93 2.03 13.49 -14.60
CA LEU A 93 1.04 14.58 -14.65
C LEU A 93 1.70 15.95 -14.87
N ASN A 94 1.23 16.66 -15.90
CA ASN A 94 1.53 18.07 -16.05
C ASN A 94 0.60 18.84 -15.10
N ARG A 95 1.17 19.38 -14.02
CA ARG A 95 0.50 19.79 -12.77
C ARG A 95 -0.58 20.89 -12.87
N GLU A 96 -0.83 21.47 -14.03
CA GLU A 96 -1.57 22.75 -14.11
C GLU A 96 -3.08 22.63 -14.41
N THR A 97 -3.63 21.46 -14.73
CA THR A 97 -5.05 21.40 -15.19
C THR A 97 -5.89 20.18 -14.78
N GLY A 98 -5.36 19.24 -13.98
CA GLY A 98 -6.09 18.00 -13.68
C GLY A 98 -6.32 17.07 -14.89
N ASN A 99 -5.68 17.36 -16.04
CA ASN A 99 -5.79 16.55 -17.25
C ASN A 99 -4.70 15.46 -17.28
N VAL A 100 -5.11 14.20 -17.50
CA VAL A 100 -4.19 13.07 -17.74
C VAL A 100 -3.71 13.11 -19.21
N SER A 101 -2.40 13.12 -19.43
CA SER A 101 -1.81 13.11 -20.78
C SER A 101 -1.56 11.67 -21.25
N ILE A 102 -2.38 11.17 -22.19
CA ILE A 102 -2.25 9.82 -22.79
C ILE A 102 -0.86 9.58 -23.41
N ALA A 103 -0.15 10.63 -23.83
CA ALA A 103 1.20 10.52 -24.40
C ALA A 103 2.27 10.04 -23.39
N SER A 104 2.08 10.32 -22.09
CA SER A 104 3.00 9.87 -21.03
C SER A 104 2.81 8.40 -20.66
N VAL A 105 1.57 7.92 -20.70
CA VAL A 105 1.10 6.55 -20.43
C VAL A 105 1.62 5.57 -21.49
N THR A 106 1.67 5.99 -22.77
CA THR A 106 1.97 5.10 -23.89
C THR A 106 3.45 5.00 -24.30
N GLN A 107 4.29 6.01 -24.04
CA GLN A 107 5.72 5.98 -24.39
C GLN A 107 6.51 4.87 -23.65
N ARG A 108 6.11 4.50 -22.43
CA ARG A 108 6.82 3.48 -21.62
C ARG A 108 6.42 2.03 -21.91
N LYS A 109 5.43 1.79 -22.77
CA LYS A 109 5.13 0.44 -23.30
C LYS A 109 6.33 -0.16 -24.07
N ARG A 110 7.36 0.64 -24.40
CA ARG A 110 8.66 0.17 -24.93
C ARG A 110 9.54 -0.57 -23.91
N MET A 111 9.32 -0.40 -22.59
CA MET A 111 10.01 -1.16 -21.54
C MET A 111 9.22 -2.39 -21.05
N ALA A 112 7.88 -2.37 -21.15
CA ALA A 112 7.01 -3.49 -20.81
C ALA A 112 6.78 -4.43 -22.01
N GLY A 113 7.82 -5.18 -22.38
CA GLY A 113 7.76 -6.21 -23.42
C GLY A 113 7.14 -7.54 -23.01
N ALA A 114 6.45 -7.61 -21.86
CA ALA A 114 5.87 -8.84 -21.31
C ALA A 114 4.33 -8.83 -21.38
N THR A 115 3.75 -9.96 -21.77
CA THR A 115 2.29 -10.15 -21.93
C THR A 115 1.57 -10.52 -20.62
N SER A 116 2.26 -10.55 -19.47
CA SER A 116 1.71 -10.63 -18.10
C SER A 116 2.78 -10.35 -17.05
N LEU A 117 2.40 -9.87 -15.85
CA LEU A 117 3.34 -9.59 -14.74
C LEU A 117 4.12 -10.83 -14.28
N VAL A 118 3.54 -12.03 -14.40
CA VAL A 118 4.20 -13.32 -14.11
C VAL A 118 5.49 -13.49 -14.93
N GLY A 119 5.53 -12.95 -16.16
CA GLY A 119 6.71 -12.96 -17.03
C GLY A 119 7.74 -11.84 -16.75
N LEU A 120 7.40 -10.83 -15.96
CA LEU A 120 8.36 -9.78 -15.54
C LEU A 120 9.23 -10.24 -14.36
N VAL A 121 8.79 -11.29 -13.64
CA VAL A 121 9.41 -11.81 -12.41
C VAL A 121 10.19 -13.13 -12.66
N HIS A 122 10.19 -13.67 -13.88
CA HIS A 122 11.06 -14.78 -14.32
C HIS A 122 11.43 -14.62 -15.83
N PRO A 123 12.70 -14.83 -16.25
CA PRO A 123 13.15 -14.50 -17.60
C PRO A 123 12.53 -15.45 -18.64
N ASP A 124 11.71 -14.89 -19.52
CA ASP A 124 11.57 -15.17 -20.96
C ASP A 124 10.13 -14.94 -21.42
N SER A 125 9.90 -13.88 -22.20
CA SER A 125 9.04 -13.92 -23.40
C SER A 125 8.91 -12.54 -24.06
N ALA A 126 9.19 -12.53 -25.36
CA ALA A 126 9.08 -11.37 -26.25
C ALA A 126 7.68 -11.29 -26.89
N LEU A 127 7.29 -10.11 -27.41
CA LEU A 127 6.70 -9.91 -28.75
C LEU A 127 6.47 -8.42 -29.14
N SER A 128 6.33 -8.21 -30.46
CA SER A 128 6.80 -7.08 -31.27
C SER A 128 5.96 -5.79 -31.39
N ALA A 129 6.63 -4.70 -31.79
CA ALA A 129 6.17 -3.30 -31.78
C ALA A 129 5.88 -2.67 -33.16
N ARG A 130 4.65 -2.79 -33.70
CA ARG A 130 4.27 -1.97 -34.89
C ARG A 130 2.83 -1.46 -34.98
N ARG A 131 1.92 -1.90 -34.11
CA ARG A 131 0.52 -1.43 -34.10
C ARG A 131 0.23 -0.38 -33.01
N ARG A 132 1.10 -0.36 -32.00
CA ARG A 132 1.10 0.53 -30.83
C ARG A 132 1.44 1.99 -31.17
N ASP A 133 2.36 2.19 -32.12
CA ASP A 133 2.86 3.52 -32.49
C ASP A 133 1.80 4.40 -33.19
N ASN A 134 0.71 3.81 -33.72
CA ASN A 134 -0.37 4.56 -34.34
C ASN A 134 -1.34 5.21 -33.34
N LEU A 135 -1.52 4.61 -32.15
CA LEU A 135 -2.40 5.16 -31.11
C LEU A 135 -1.73 6.33 -30.34
N ILE A 136 -0.39 6.34 -30.28
CA ILE A 136 0.43 7.39 -29.65
C ILE A 136 0.41 8.69 -30.47
N ALA A 137 0.32 8.57 -31.80
CA ALA A 137 0.40 9.69 -32.71
C ALA A 137 -0.82 10.64 -32.65
N GLU A 138 -1.93 10.24 -32.02
CA GLU A 138 -3.16 11.03 -32.01
C GLU A 138 -3.35 11.94 -30.78
N GLY A 139 -2.50 11.84 -29.74
CA GLY A 139 -2.38 12.87 -28.69
C GLY A 139 -3.67 13.51 -28.16
N ARG A 140 -4.74 12.74 -27.95
CA ARG A 140 -6.03 13.31 -27.48
C ARG A 140 -5.96 13.61 -25.97
N ARG A 141 -6.30 14.84 -25.59
CA ARG A 141 -6.66 15.19 -24.21
C ARG A 141 -8.11 14.76 -23.99
N VAL A 142 -8.38 13.91 -22.99
CA VAL A 142 -9.76 13.57 -22.60
C VAL A 142 -10.25 14.62 -21.61
N ARG A 143 -11.29 15.34 -22.01
CA ARG A 143 -12.02 16.32 -21.21
C ARG A 143 -13.18 15.58 -20.52
N LEU A 144 -12.98 15.12 -19.28
CA LEU A 144 -13.97 14.35 -18.51
C LEU A 144 -15.33 15.08 -18.42
N ASP A 145 -15.29 16.41 -18.28
CA ASP A 145 -16.45 17.30 -18.32
C ASP A 145 -17.28 17.15 -19.60
N SER A 146 -16.61 16.99 -20.75
CA SER A 146 -17.25 16.86 -22.04
C SER A 146 -17.82 15.47 -22.30
N LEU A 147 -17.22 14.41 -21.73
CA LEU A 147 -17.75 13.05 -21.82
C LEU A 147 -19.07 12.96 -21.04
N ILE A 148 -19.04 13.38 -19.77
CA ILE A 148 -20.22 13.40 -18.89
C ILE A 148 -21.32 14.28 -19.47
N SER A 149 -20.99 15.50 -19.94
CA SER A 149 -21.99 16.43 -20.50
C SER A 149 -22.63 15.93 -21.81
N GLN A 150 -21.97 15.04 -22.55
CA GLN A 150 -22.56 14.43 -23.76
C GLN A 150 -23.52 13.30 -23.39
N THR A 151 -23.22 12.51 -22.37
CA THR A 151 -24.08 11.42 -21.90
C THR A 151 -25.31 11.92 -21.14
N VAL A 152 -25.15 12.91 -20.26
CA VAL A 152 -26.24 13.48 -19.45
C VAL A 152 -27.35 14.12 -20.30
N LYS A 153 -27.03 14.58 -21.52
CA LYS A 153 -28.05 15.10 -22.46
C LYS A 153 -29.10 14.08 -22.87
N TYR A 154 -28.81 12.78 -22.72
CA TYR A 154 -29.73 11.69 -23.03
C TYR A 154 -30.43 11.13 -21.80
N PHE A 155 -30.01 11.55 -20.59
CA PHE A 155 -30.51 11.04 -19.31
C PHE A 155 -31.99 11.38 -19.07
N ASP A 156 -32.43 12.60 -19.44
CA ASP A 156 -33.84 12.99 -19.33
C ASP A 156 -34.76 12.33 -20.38
N ALA A 157 -34.19 11.68 -21.40
CA ALA A 157 -34.94 11.14 -22.54
C ALA A 157 -35.24 9.64 -22.44
N VAL A 158 -34.62 8.91 -21.51
CA VAL A 158 -34.69 7.45 -21.46
C VAL A 158 -34.80 6.98 -20.00
N LEU A 159 -36.01 7.07 -19.45
CA LEU A 159 -36.34 6.36 -18.21
C LEU A 159 -36.94 5.00 -18.58
N GLY A 160 -36.22 3.91 -18.25
CA GLY A 160 -36.77 2.55 -18.17
C GLY A 160 -36.37 1.56 -19.28
N LEU A 161 -35.43 1.90 -20.17
CA LEU A 161 -34.83 0.95 -21.12
C LEU A 161 -33.33 1.22 -21.27
N PRO A 162 -32.47 0.20 -21.32
CA PRO A 162 -31.04 0.39 -21.54
C PRO A 162 -30.80 1.06 -22.90
N PHE A 163 -29.85 1.99 -22.94
CA PHE A 163 -29.58 2.81 -24.12
C PHE A 163 -28.09 3.02 -24.35
N GLU A 164 -27.66 2.82 -25.60
CA GLU A 164 -26.27 2.96 -26.02
C GLU A 164 -26.08 4.11 -27.02
N VAL A 165 -24.99 4.86 -26.83
CA VAL A 165 -24.58 5.95 -27.72
C VAL A 165 -23.13 5.76 -28.15
N PRO A 166 -22.84 5.68 -29.46
CA PRO A 166 -21.48 5.76 -29.95
C PRO A 166 -20.89 7.15 -29.68
N THR A 167 -19.72 7.21 -29.04
CA THR A 167 -18.98 8.46 -28.83
C THR A 167 -17.60 8.40 -29.48
N PRO A 168 -16.91 9.53 -29.67
CA PRO A 168 -15.51 9.54 -30.11
C PRO A 168 -14.51 8.83 -29.17
N PHE A 169 -14.95 8.43 -27.98
CA PHE A 169 -14.16 7.76 -26.95
C PHE A 169 -14.50 6.28 -26.78
N GLY A 170 -15.53 5.79 -27.47
CA GLY A 170 -16.11 4.45 -27.33
C GLY A 170 -17.62 4.53 -27.05
N THR A 171 -18.28 3.39 -26.90
CA THR A 171 -19.72 3.33 -26.59
C THR A 171 -19.97 3.84 -25.16
N ALA A 172 -20.98 4.69 -24.98
CA ALA A 172 -21.51 5.07 -23.69
C ALA A 172 -22.88 4.41 -23.49
N THR A 173 -23.12 3.83 -22.32
CA THR A 173 -24.34 3.08 -22.01
C THR A 173 -24.99 3.62 -20.74
N ILE A 174 -26.33 3.65 -20.73
CA ILE A 174 -27.15 3.84 -19.54
C ILE A 174 -27.91 2.54 -19.30
N GLY A 175 -27.79 1.98 -18.10
CA GLY A 175 -28.46 0.77 -17.65
C GLY A 175 -29.97 0.93 -17.43
N SER A 176 -30.63 -0.17 -17.10
CA SER A 176 -32.01 -0.20 -16.64
C SER A 176 -32.06 -0.06 -15.10
N THR A 177 -33.26 -0.14 -14.50
CA THR A 177 -33.40 -0.15 -13.02
C THR A 177 -33.64 -1.56 -12.49
N GLY A 178 -33.15 -2.56 -13.20
CA GLY A 178 -33.29 -3.97 -12.88
C GLY A 178 -32.17 -4.75 -13.53
N PRO A 179 -32.10 -6.08 -13.28
CA PRO A 179 -30.90 -6.84 -13.58
C PRO A 179 -30.49 -6.79 -15.05
N ASP A 180 -29.31 -6.24 -15.30
CA ASP A 180 -28.60 -6.12 -16.55
C ASP A 180 -27.32 -6.97 -16.55
N VAL A 181 -26.82 -7.26 -17.76
CA VAL A 181 -25.58 -8.01 -17.95
C VAL A 181 -24.70 -7.27 -18.94
N TYR A 182 -23.53 -6.83 -18.48
CA TYR A 182 -22.56 -6.10 -19.29
C TYR A 182 -21.40 -7.00 -19.67
N THR A 183 -21.20 -7.20 -20.98
CA THR A 183 -20.10 -8.02 -21.51
C THR A 183 -19.20 -7.30 -22.51
N ASP A 184 -19.62 -6.14 -23.01
CA ASP A 184 -18.88 -5.37 -24.01
C ASP A 184 -18.13 -4.19 -23.38
N HIS A 185 -16.95 -3.86 -23.92
CA HIS A 185 -16.18 -2.73 -23.41
C HIS A 185 -16.83 -1.38 -23.77
N HIS A 186 -17.14 -0.61 -22.74
CA HIS A 186 -17.69 0.75 -22.85
C HIS A 186 -16.68 1.81 -22.41
N ALA A 187 -16.77 2.99 -23.03
CA ALA A 187 -16.09 4.18 -22.53
C ALA A 187 -16.76 4.73 -21.27
N LEU A 188 -18.08 4.53 -21.16
CA LEU A 188 -18.87 4.95 -20.02
C LEU A 188 -20.05 3.98 -19.81
N ILE A 189 -20.23 3.49 -18.59
CA ILE A 189 -21.46 2.83 -18.11
C ILE A 189 -22.01 3.72 -16.99
N LEU A 190 -23.29 4.05 -17.07
CA LEU A 190 -24.05 4.68 -16.00
C LEU A 190 -25.21 3.74 -15.68
N ASP A 191 -25.11 3.01 -14.57
CA ASP A 191 -26.15 2.10 -14.15
C ASP A 191 -26.97 2.75 -13.01
N PRO A 192 -28.29 2.99 -13.19
CA PRO A 192 -29.11 3.52 -12.12
C PRO A 192 -29.56 2.45 -11.10
N GLY A 193 -29.28 1.16 -11.33
CA GLY A 193 -29.30 0.10 -10.33
C GLY A 193 -30.02 -1.18 -10.75
N GLY A 194 -29.93 -2.20 -9.90
CA GLY A 194 -30.35 -3.57 -10.22
C GLY A 194 -29.30 -4.53 -9.69
N ASP A 195 -29.59 -5.82 -9.52
CA ASP A 195 -28.55 -6.78 -9.16
C ASP A 195 -27.87 -7.26 -10.46
N ASP A 196 -26.82 -6.55 -10.86
CA ASP A 196 -26.22 -6.59 -12.18
C ASP A 196 -24.99 -7.49 -12.26
N ILE A 197 -24.64 -7.89 -13.49
CA ILE A 197 -23.44 -8.69 -13.74
C ILE A 197 -22.54 -7.98 -14.74
N TYR A 198 -21.34 -7.63 -14.30
CA TYR A 198 -20.31 -7.00 -15.13
C TYR A 198 -19.18 -8.00 -15.43
N VAL A 199 -19.02 -8.41 -16.68
CA VAL A 199 -18.01 -9.40 -17.07
C VAL A 199 -16.83 -8.73 -17.77
N GLY A 200 -15.84 -8.29 -16.99
CA GLY A 200 -14.57 -7.79 -17.50
C GLY A 200 -14.63 -6.38 -18.10
N VAL A 201 -15.66 -5.61 -17.74
CA VAL A 201 -16.01 -4.35 -18.42
C VAL A 201 -16.20 -3.16 -17.48
N ALA A 202 -16.46 -3.39 -16.20
CA ALA A 202 -16.66 -2.32 -15.21
C ALA A 202 -15.36 -1.54 -14.98
N GLY A 203 -15.24 -0.39 -15.63
CA GLY A 203 -14.06 0.46 -15.54
C GLY A 203 -12.79 -0.20 -16.09
N VAL A 204 -12.88 -0.95 -17.19
CA VAL A 204 -11.72 -1.68 -17.76
C VAL A 204 -11.26 -1.02 -19.06
N SER A 205 -10.06 -0.44 -19.03
CA SER A 205 -9.45 0.10 -20.24
C SER A 205 -9.05 -1.00 -21.24
N SER A 206 -9.22 -0.72 -22.52
CA SER A 206 -8.99 -1.67 -23.60
C SER A 206 -8.49 -0.98 -24.87
N GLU A 207 -8.21 -1.76 -25.93
CA GLU A 207 -7.86 -1.18 -27.24
C GLU A 207 -9.03 -0.40 -27.88
N SER A 208 -10.28 -0.77 -27.57
CA SER A 208 -11.48 -0.08 -28.07
C SER A 208 -11.90 1.10 -27.19
N ALA A 209 -11.51 1.10 -25.91
CA ALA A 209 -11.80 2.15 -24.93
C ALA A 209 -10.58 2.42 -24.05
N ALA A 210 -9.70 3.33 -24.47
CA ALA A 210 -8.52 3.71 -23.68
C ALA A 210 -8.87 4.38 -22.34
N VAL A 211 -10.10 4.89 -22.22
CA VAL A 211 -10.73 5.35 -20.98
C VAL A 211 -12.04 4.60 -20.85
N SER A 212 -12.24 3.92 -19.72
CA SER A 212 -13.48 3.25 -19.35
C SER A 212 -13.87 3.69 -17.95
N ILE A 213 -15.10 4.18 -17.82
CA ILE A 213 -15.68 4.63 -16.55
C ILE A 213 -16.97 3.84 -16.34
N CYS A 214 -17.14 3.22 -15.19
CA CYS A 214 -18.38 2.63 -14.75
C CYS A 214 -18.82 3.38 -13.49
N VAL A 215 -20.08 3.76 -13.44
CA VAL A 215 -20.69 4.28 -12.22
C VAL A 215 -21.99 3.51 -12.03
N ASP A 216 -22.00 2.67 -11.00
CA ASP A 216 -23.21 2.02 -10.50
C ASP A 216 -23.81 2.86 -9.35
N TRP A 217 -25.13 2.81 -9.19
CA TRP A 217 -25.84 3.58 -8.17
C TRP A 217 -26.36 2.78 -7.00
N SER A 218 -26.71 1.51 -7.21
CA SER A 218 -27.31 0.64 -6.19
C SER A 218 -27.57 -0.77 -6.73
N GLY A 219 -27.32 -1.78 -5.92
CA GLY A 219 -27.73 -3.16 -6.22
C GLY A 219 -26.74 -4.13 -5.60
N ASP A 220 -27.11 -5.39 -5.41
CA ASP A 220 -26.14 -6.39 -4.96
C ASP A 220 -25.47 -6.99 -6.21
N ASP A 221 -24.42 -6.33 -6.69
CA ASP A 221 -23.80 -6.55 -7.99
C ASP A 221 -22.71 -7.63 -7.96
N ARG A 222 -22.46 -8.17 -9.15
CA ARG A 222 -21.36 -9.10 -9.39
C ARG A 222 -20.43 -8.60 -10.48
N TYR A 223 -19.23 -8.23 -10.06
CA TYR A 223 -18.14 -7.81 -10.93
C TYR A 223 -17.16 -8.96 -11.17
N GLU A 224 -17.19 -9.53 -12.37
CA GLU A 224 -16.36 -10.68 -12.76
C GLU A 224 -15.18 -10.29 -13.67
N GLY A 225 -14.04 -10.94 -13.47
CA GLY A 225 -12.85 -10.77 -14.28
C GLY A 225 -12.04 -9.54 -13.89
N ARG A 226 -11.66 -8.72 -14.88
CA ARG A 226 -10.98 -7.45 -14.61
C ARG A 226 -12.01 -6.39 -14.28
N VAL A 227 -11.70 -5.58 -13.29
CA VAL A 227 -12.53 -4.49 -12.80
C VAL A 227 -11.62 -3.33 -12.43
N ALA A 228 -12.05 -2.10 -12.75
CA ALA A 228 -11.30 -0.88 -12.45
C ALA A 228 -9.83 -0.92 -12.93
N SER A 229 -9.57 -1.53 -14.10
CA SER A 229 -8.22 -1.87 -14.56
C SER A 229 -7.67 -0.89 -15.62
N GLY A 230 -6.55 -0.25 -15.28
CA GLY A 230 -5.89 0.80 -16.07
C GLY A 230 -4.71 0.33 -16.90
N LEU A 231 -4.86 -0.73 -17.70
CA LEU A 231 -3.77 -1.33 -18.48
C LEU A 231 -3.33 -0.47 -19.68
N GLY A 232 -2.46 0.51 -19.39
CA GLY A 232 -2.00 1.47 -20.40
C GLY A 232 -3.08 2.49 -20.80
N GLY A 233 -4.12 2.61 -19.98
CA GLY A 233 -5.26 3.51 -20.14
C GLY A 233 -5.77 4.01 -18.79
N ILE A 234 -7.05 4.37 -18.73
CA ILE A 234 -7.75 4.75 -17.50
C ILE A 234 -8.95 3.81 -17.32
N GLY A 235 -8.99 3.12 -16.20
CA GLY A 235 -10.11 2.33 -15.73
C GLY A 235 -10.62 2.88 -14.41
N LEU A 236 -11.90 3.24 -14.35
CA LEU A 236 -12.54 3.76 -13.13
C LEU A 236 -13.86 3.04 -12.92
N LEU A 237 -14.04 2.42 -11.76
CA LEU A 237 -15.35 2.01 -11.25
C LEU A 237 -15.65 2.89 -10.02
N VAL A 238 -16.86 3.45 -9.99
CA VAL A 238 -17.45 4.03 -8.80
C VAL A 238 -18.70 3.21 -8.53
N ASP A 239 -18.63 2.34 -7.55
CA ASP A 239 -19.80 1.72 -6.97
C ASP A 239 -20.35 2.67 -5.90
N ARG A 240 -21.66 2.81 -5.79
CA ARG A 240 -22.29 3.68 -4.79
C ARG A 240 -22.96 2.91 -3.67
N GLY A 241 -23.20 1.62 -3.86
CA GLY A 241 -23.43 0.70 -2.78
C GLY A 241 -24.34 -0.47 -3.09
N GLY A 242 -24.34 -1.42 -2.18
CA GLY A 242 -24.79 -2.78 -2.45
C GLY A 242 -24.00 -3.71 -1.54
N ASP A 243 -24.40 -4.97 -1.39
CA ASP A 243 -23.48 -5.98 -0.83
C ASP A 243 -22.82 -6.73 -2.00
N ASP A 244 -21.69 -6.22 -2.46
CA ASP A 244 -21.14 -6.52 -3.78
C ASP A 244 -20.11 -7.64 -3.78
N THR A 245 -19.97 -8.28 -4.95
CA THR A 245 -19.01 -9.37 -5.15
C THR A 245 -18.07 -9.08 -6.31
N TYR A 246 -16.81 -8.86 -5.95
CA TYR A 246 -15.70 -8.53 -6.85
C TYR A 246 -14.78 -9.73 -7.04
N VAL A 247 -14.92 -10.46 -8.16
CA VAL A 247 -14.15 -11.69 -8.41
C VAL A 247 -13.31 -11.57 -9.67
N GLY A 248 -11.99 -11.56 -9.50
CA GLY A 248 -11.04 -11.53 -10.60
C GLY A 248 -9.87 -12.50 -10.43
N LEU A 249 -9.14 -12.71 -11.52
CA LEU A 249 -7.81 -13.30 -11.44
C LEU A 249 -6.81 -12.14 -11.36
N ASP A 250 -6.01 -11.93 -12.39
CA ASP A 250 -4.93 -10.97 -12.35
C ASP A 250 -5.36 -9.56 -12.81
N GLU A 251 -4.66 -8.54 -12.30
CA GLU A 251 -4.73 -7.16 -12.80
C GLU A 251 -6.15 -6.54 -12.67
N THR A 252 -6.76 -6.72 -11.50
CA THR A 252 -8.15 -6.34 -11.18
C THR A 252 -8.31 -5.56 -9.87
N GLN A 253 -9.51 -5.05 -9.63
CA GLN A 253 -9.95 -4.21 -8.51
C GLN A 253 -9.09 -2.96 -8.29
N GLY A 254 -8.90 -2.18 -9.34
CA GLY A 254 -8.19 -0.90 -9.26
C GLY A 254 -6.71 -0.98 -9.63
N ALA A 255 -6.27 -1.99 -10.39
CA ALA A 255 -4.86 -2.14 -10.77
C ALA A 255 -4.39 -1.16 -11.86
N GLY A 256 -3.19 -0.59 -11.70
CA GLY A 256 -2.54 0.29 -12.68
C GLY A 256 -1.16 -0.19 -13.12
N ILE A 257 -1.03 -0.73 -14.33
CA ILE A 257 0.22 -1.40 -14.81
C ILE A 257 1.05 -0.59 -15.81
N ALA A 258 0.47 0.44 -16.40
CA ALA A 258 1.18 1.52 -17.09
C ALA A 258 0.20 2.67 -17.33
N GLY A 259 -0.77 2.82 -16.45
CA GLY A 259 -1.96 3.66 -16.56
C GLY A 259 -2.60 3.84 -15.18
N PHE A 260 -3.89 4.13 -15.15
CA PHE A 260 -4.62 4.47 -13.93
C PHE A 260 -5.80 3.50 -13.74
N GLY A 261 -5.73 2.66 -12.72
CA GLY A 261 -6.86 1.86 -12.25
C GLY A 261 -7.39 2.45 -10.94
N VAL A 262 -8.69 2.65 -10.85
CA VAL A 262 -9.33 3.23 -9.66
C VAL A 262 -10.65 2.51 -9.41
N LEU A 263 -10.75 1.84 -8.27
CA LEU A 263 -12.00 1.40 -7.69
C LEU A 263 -12.34 2.34 -6.54
N LEU A 264 -13.58 2.84 -6.53
CA LEU A 264 -14.16 3.56 -5.42
C LEU A 264 -15.46 2.84 -5.07
N ASP A 265 -15.42 2.04 -4.00
CA ASP A 265 -16.62 1.58 -3.32
C ASP A 265 -17.06 2.65 -2.31
N ILE A 266 -18.36 2.79 -2.09
CA ILE A 266 -18.92 3.81 -1.20
C ILE A 266 -19.61 3.19 0.01
N SER A 267 -20.23 2.02 -0.12
CA SER A 267 -20.94 1.37 0.99
C SER A 267 -21.39 -0.04 0.65
N GLY A 268 -21.12 -0.99 1.53
CA GLY A 268 -21.54 -2.37 1.33
C GLY A 268 -20.84 -3.30 2.30
N ASP A 269 -21.37 -4.49 2.57
CA ASP A 269 -20.55 -5.57 3.14
C ASP A 269 -20.02 -6.46 2.00
N ASP A 270 -18.86 -6.12 1.46
CA ASP A 270 -18.37 -6.60 0.17
C ASP A 270 -17.37 -7.75 0.26
N ARG A 271 -17.18 -8.41 -0.89
CA ARG A 271 -16.20 -9.48 -1.06
C ARG A 271 -15.32 -9.23 -2.26
N TYR A 272 -14.03 -9.08 -2.00
CA TYR A 272 -12.99 -8.92 -3.01
C TYR A 272 -12.11 -10.18 -3.07
N SER A 273 -12.13 -10.88 -4.21
CA SER A 273 -11.27 -12.03 -4.47
C SER A 273 -10.45 -11.78 -5.72
N ALA A 274 -9.13 -11.84 -5.61
CA ALA A 274 -8.23 -11.60 -6.72
C ALA A 274 -6.99 -12.51 -6.77
N GLY A 275 -6.42 -12.63 -7.97
CA GLY A 275 -5.12 -13.24 -8.20
C GLY A 275 -3.98 -12.24 -8.02
N VAL A 276 -3.13 -12.15 -9.04
CA VAL A 276 -1.89 -11.38 -9.01
C VAL A 276 -2.11 -9.90 -9.37
N ALA A 277 -1.36 -8.99 -8.75
CA ALA A 277 -1.28 -7.59 -9.18
C ALA A 277 -2.64 -6.88 -9.12
N SER A 278 -3.31 -6.98 -7.99
CA SER A 278 -4.72 -6.65 -7.82
C SER A 278 -4.97 -5.68 -6.67
N GLN A 279 -6.23 -5.28 -6.44
CA GLN A 279 -6.67 -4.56 -5.23
C GLN A 279 -5.79 -3.33 -4.94
N GLY A 280 -5.82 -2.36 -5.87
CA GLY A 280 -4.99 -1.15 -5.77
C GLY A 280 -3.51 -1.33 -6.14
N PHE A 281 -3.12 -2.37 -6.88
CA PHE A 281 -1.71 -2.57 -7.29
C PHE A 281 -1.20 -1.54 -8.31
N GLY A 282 0.03 -1.04 -8.13
CA GLY A 282 0.67 -0.09 -9.04
C GLY A 282 2.01 -0.56 -9.66
N LEU A 283 2.15 -0.47 -10.97
CA LEU A 283 3.41 -0.63 -11.71
C LEU A 283 3.47 0.42 -12.84
N TYR A 284 4.54 1.23 -12.90
CA TYR A 284 4.67 2.34 -13.87
C TYR A 284 3.42 3.22 -14.06
N GLY A 285 2.58 3.28 -13.03
CA GLY A 285 1.21 3.75 -13.09
C GLY A 285 0.64 3.87 -11.67
N LEU A 286 -0.66 4.09 -11.59
CA LEU A 286 -1.39 4.25 -10.35
C LEU A 286 -2.47 3.19 -10.25
N GLY A 287 -2.42 2.38 -9.20
CA GLY A 287 -3.56 1.58 -8.76
C GLY A 287 -4.15 2.15 -7.47
N LEU A 288 -5.47 2.28 -7.42
CA LEU A 288 -6.22 2.72 -6.25
C LEU A 288 -7.42 1.80 -6.04
N LEU A 289 -7.55 1.25 -4.84
CA LEU A 289 -8.81 0.74 -4.31
C LEU A 289 -9.15 1.64 -3.11
N ILE A 290 -10.34 2.21 -3.13
CA ILE A 290 -10.86 3.01 -2.03
C ILE A 290 -12.17 2.36 -1.61
N ASP A 291 -12.18 1.80 -0.42
CA ASP A 291 -13.39 1.44 0.30
C ASP A 291 -13.75 2.59 1.25
N LYS A 292 -15.02 2.69 1.64
CA LYS A 292 -15.52 3.77 2.47
C LYS A 292 -16.23 3.32 3.72
N THR A 293 -17.07 2.31 3.63
CA THR A 293 -17.89 1.82 4.73
C THR A 293 -18.30 0.39 4.43
N GLY A 294 -18.11 -0.51 5.37
CA GLY A 294 -18.47 -1.90 5.15
C GLY A 294 -17.88 -2.80 6.20
N ASN A 295 -18.16 -4.09 6.16
CA ASN A 295 -17.30 -5.09 6.78
C ASN A 295 -16.88 -6.07 5.69
N ASP A 296 -15.68 -5.85 5.19
CA ASP A 296 -15.23 -6.32 3.91
C ASP A 296 -14.25 -7.48 4.03
N ASN A 297 -14.30 -8.36 3.04
CA ASN A 297 -13.35 -9.47 2.93
C ASN A 297 -12.50 -9.29 1.69
N LEU A 298 -11.22 -9.02 1.89
CA LEU A 298 -10.25 -8.81 0.83
C LEU A 298 -9.26 -9.98 0.80
N GLU A 299 -9.38 -10.80 -0.24
CA GLU A 299 -8.49 -11.93 -0.50
C GLU A 299 -7.71 -11.73 -1.79
N CYS A 300 -6.39 -11.85 -1.74
CA CYS A 300 -5.56 -11.91 -2.95
C CYS A 300 -4.46 -12.97 -2.89
N GLU A 301 -4.01 -13.45 -4.05
CA GLU A 301 -2.97 -14.49 -4.08
C GLU A 301 -1.56 -13.91 -3.90
N PHE A 302 -1.27 -12.76 -4.54
CA PHE A 302 0.07 -12.20 -4.64
C PHE A 302 0.07 -10.76 -5.18
N LEU A 303 0.92 -9.87 -4.65
CA LEU A 303 1.04 -8.48 -5.14
C LEU A 303 -0.30 -7.74 -5.19
N GLY A 304 -1.10 -7.86 -4.14
CA GLY A 304 -2.36 -7.13 -4.01
C GLY A 304 -2.37 -6.18 -2.82
N GLN A 305 -3.54 -5.65 -2.51
CA GLN A 305 -3.82 -4.85 -1.30
C GLN A 305 -2.84 -3.68 -1.18
N GLY A 306 -2.85 -2.80 -2.19
CA GLY A 306 -2.01 -1.63 -2.23
C GLY A 306 -0.53 -1.90 -2.50
N ALA A 307 -0.16 -3.07 -3.03
CA ALA A 307 1.23 -3.36 -3.37
C ALA A 307 1.73 -2.56 -4.60
N ALA A 308 3.05 -2.43 -4.76
CA ALA A 308 3.63 -1.74 -5.90
C ALA A 308 4.95 -2.31 -6.43
N GLY A 309 5.09 -2.29 -7.76
CA GLY A 309 6.32 -2.55 -8.49
C GLY A 309 7.03 -1.27 -8.97
N PRO A 310 8.08 -1.41 -9.80
CA PRO A 310 8.87 -0.28 -10.29
C PRO A 310 8.06 0.88 -10.87
N GLY A 311 8.42 2.10 -10.45
CA GLY A 311 7.80 3.34 -10.95
C GLY A 311 6.29 3.45 -10.75
N GLY A 312 5.69 2.56 -9.94
CA GLY A 312 4.26 2.53 -9.64
C GLY A 312 3.94 3.10 -8.26
N VAL A 313 2.67 3.46 -8.10
CA VAL A 313 2.05 3.74 -6.80
C VAL A 313 0.82 2.85 -6.71
N GLY A 314 0.77 2.02 -5.68
CA GLY A 314 -0.40 1.23 -5.32
C GLY A 314 -0.91 1.69 -3.97
N ILE A 315 -2.22 1.93 -3.87
CA ILE A 315 -2.87 2.29 -2.60
C ILE A 315 -4.17 1.50 -2.47
N LEU A 316 -4.33 0.86 -1.33
CA LEU A 316 -5.62 0.49 -0.78
C LEU A 316 -5.91 1.46 0.37
N LEU A 317 -7.06 2.13 0.31
CA LEU A 317 -7.56 2.99 1.38
C LEU A 317 -8.92 2.45 1.81
N ASP A 318 -8.97 1.88 2.99
CA ASP A 318 -10.21 1.66 3.72
C ASP A 318 -10.46 2.85 4.64
N ARG A 319 -11.71 3.12 5.00
CA ARG A 319 -12.05 4.24 5.89
C ARG A 319 -12.81 3.82 7.13
N GLU A 320 -13.70 2.84 7.04
CA GLU A 320 -14.64 2.51 8.10
C GLU A 320 -15.05 1.05 7.93
N GLY A 321 -14.75 0.20 8.90
CA GLY A 321 -15.24 -1.17 8.80
C GLY A 321 -14.76 -2.08 9.89
N THR A 322 -14.80 -3.37 9.63
CA THR A 322 -14.12 -4.39 10.44
C THR A 322 -13.78 -5.50 9.47
N ASP A 323 -12.55 -5.44 8.99
CA ASP A 323 -12.18 -5.94 7.69
C ASP A 323 -11.16 -7.06 7.81
N VAL A 324 -11.19 -7.93 6.80
CA VAL A 324 -10.25 -9.05 6.71
C VAL A 324 -9.38 -8.88 5.47
N TYR A 325 -8.10 -8.65 5.71
CA TYR A 325 -7.08 -8.58 4.67
C TYR A 325 -6.28 -9.89 4.65
N ALA A 326 -6.54 -10.76 3.69
CA ALA A 326 -5.81 -12.02 3.52
C ALA A 326 -5.04 -12.06 2.20
N ALA A 327 -3.74 -12.37 2.26
CA ALA A 327 -2.94 -12.55 1.06
C ALA A 327 -1.99 -13.76 1.12
N GLY A 328 -1.95 -14.55 0.04
CA GLY A 328 -1.05 -15.69 -0.14
C GLY A 328 -1.75 -16.95 -0.66
N GLY A 329 -1.26 -18.12 -0.25
CA GLY A 329 -1.89 -19.42 -0.51
C GLY A 329 -1.52 -20.08 -1.85
N ARG A 330 -1.06 -19.32 -2.85
CA ARG A 330 -0.75 -19.87 -4.20
C ARG A 330 0.72 -20.07 -4.53
N TYR A 331 1.62 -19.18 -4.09
CA TYR A 331 3.01 -19.15 -4.56
C TYR A 331 4.01 -19.53 -3.45
N PRO A 332 4.47 -20.79 -3.37
CA PRO A 332 5.38 -21.23 -2.31
C PRO A 332 6.63 -20.35 -2.17
N ASP A 333 7.09 -20.12 -0.93
CA ASP A 333 8.41 -19.54 -0.68
C ASP A 333 9.47 -20.65 -0.68
N PHE A 334 10.55 -20.45 -1.45
CA PHE A 334 11.61 -21.45 -1.60
C PHE A 334 12.36 -21.77 -0.29
N ARG A 335 12.24 -20.92 0.75
CA ARG A 335 12.90 -21.16 2.04
C ARG A 335 12.17 -22.20 2.87
N GLU A 336 10.86 -22.34 2.68
CA GLU A 336 9.98 -23.22 3.44
C GLU A 336 8.91 -23.83 2.51
N GLU A 337 9.38 -24.41 1.40
CA GLU A 337 8.54 -24.91 0.32
C GLU A 337 7.52 -25.95 0.80
N GLY A 338 6.26 -25.81 0.35
CA GLY A 338 5.16 -26.69 0.75
C GLY A 338 4.56 -26.39 2.13
N VAL A 339 5.06 -25.38 2.84
CA VAL A 339 4.54 -24.95 4.15
C VAL A 339 4.01 -23.53 4.12
N TYR A 340 4.76 -22.60 3.52
CA TYR A 340 4.39 -21.18 3.43
C TYR A 340 4.57 -20.66 2.00
N THR A 341 3.84 -19.59 1.70
CA THR A 341 3.81 -18.89 0.42
C THR A 341 4.33 -17.46 0.55
N ARG A 342 4.54 -16.83 -0.61
CA ARG A 342 4.85 -15.42 -0.76
C ARG A 342 3.55 -14.68 -1.02
N SER A 343 3.26 -13.71 -0.18
CA SER A 343 2.11 -12.82 -0.30
C SER A 343 2.48 -11.55 -1.08
N MET A 344 3.59 -10.90 -0.74
CA MET A 344 4.02 -9.62 -1.31
C MET A 344 2.90 -8.57 -1.40
N SER A 345 2.06 -8.47 -0.37
CA SER A 345 0.80 -7.67 -0.38
C SER A 345 0.70 -6.80 0.88
N GLN A 346 -0.42 -6.09 1.06
CA GLN A 346 -0.66 -5.21 2.22
C GLN A 346 0.38 -4.11 2.29
N GLY A 347 0.36 -3.25 1.27
CA GLY A 347 1.27 -2.13 1.13
C GLY A 347 2.72 -2.52 0.85
N PHE A 348 2.97 -3.73 0.37
CA PHE A 348 4.32 -4.17 0.02
C PHE A 348 4.85 -3.48 -1.25
N SER A 349 6.16 -3.24 -1.33
CA SER A 349 6.77 -2.82 -2.60
C SER A 349 8.05 -3.56 -2.93
N LEU A 350 8.21 -3.94 -4.20
CA LEU A 350 9.45 -4.49 -4.74
C LEU A 350 10.01 -3.72 -5.93
N GLY A 351 11.33 -3.67 -6.00
CA GLY A 351 12.06 -3.46 -7.25
C GLY A 351 12.53 -4.76 -7.89
N LEU A 352 12.98 -4.63 -9.13
CA LEU A 352 13.62 -5.70 -9.90
C LEU A 352 15.13 -5.56 -9.75
N GLN A 353 15.76 -6.56 -9.15
CA GLN A 353 17.21 -6.58 -8.95
C GLN A 353 17.94 -6.34 -10.28
N THR A 354 18.97 -5.48 -10.24
CA THR A 354 19.75 -4.97 -11.39
C THR A 354 19.02 -4.14 -12.45
N GLU A 355 17.69 -4.10 -12.46
CA GLU A 355 16.92 -3.47 -13.53
C GLU A 355 16.22 -2.17 -13.11
N ALA A 356 15.48 -2.16 -11.98
CA ALA A 356 14.69 -1.00 -11.55
C ALA A 356 14.35 -1.02 -10.05
N SER A 357 14.38 0.13 -9.39
CA SER A 357 13.93 0.30 -8.01
C SER A 357 12.41 0.19 -7.92
N GLY A 358 11.92 -0.26 -6.77
CA GLY A 358 10.49 -0.37 -6.49
C GLY A 358 9.74 0.97 -6.45
N GLY A 359 8.42 0.84 -6.38
CA GLY A 359 7.47 1.93 -6.30
C GLY A 359 7.14 2.33 -4.86
N VAL A 360 5.91 2.79 -4.66
CA VAL A 360 5.30 3.02 -3.33
C VAL A 360 4.06 2.17 -3.21
N GLY A 361 4.07 1.20 -2.30
CA GLY A 361 2.89 0.43 -1.91
C GLY A 361 2.35 0.94 -0.57
N MET A 362 1.03 1.05 -0.44
CA MET A 362 0.35 1.55 0.74
C MET A 362 -0.96 0.79 0.99
N LEU A 363 -1.12 0.25 2.20
CA LEU A 363 -2.43 -0.05 2.76
C LEU A 363 -2.69 1.00 3.84
N ILE A 364 -3.83 1.66 3.80
CA ILE A 364 -4.27 2.64 4.79
C ILE A 364 -5.65 2.22 5.25
N ASP A 365 -5.77 1.85 6.52
CA ASP A 365 -7.05 1.71 7.22
C ASP A 365 -7.21 2.92 8.15
N LEU A 366 -8.45 3.36 8.39
CA LEU A 366 -8.72 4.50 9.27
C LEU A 366 -9.57 4.14 10.50
N SER A 367 -10.27 3.00 10.50
CA SER A 367 -10.99 2.52 11.67
C SER A 367 -11.59 1.13 11.44
N GLY A 368 -11.45 0.25 12.42
CA GLY A 368 -12.10 -1.06 12.45
C GLY A 368 -11.38 -1.99 13.41
N ASP A 369 -11.94 -3.16 13.75
CA ASP A 369 -11.17 -4.18 14.48
C ASP A 369 -10.66 -5.23 13.47
N ASP A 370 -9.54 -4.96 12.82
CA ASP A 370 -9.15 -5.58 11.55
C ASP A 370 -8.20 -6.79 11.70
N ASP A 371 -8.23 -7.68 10.70
CA ASP A 371 -7.38 -8.87 10.65
C ASP A 371 -6.48 -8.91 9.41
N TYR A 372 -5.20 -8.62 9.63
CA TYR A 372 -4.16 -8.62 8.62
C TYR A 372 -3.40 -9.95 8.58
N ARG A 373 -3.56 -10.71 7.48
CA ARG A 373 -2.95 -12.04 7.30
C ARG A 373 -2.08 -12.13 6.06
N VAL A 374 -0.78 -12.28 6.29
CA VAL A 374 0.20 -12.64 5.25
C VAL A 374 1.08 -13.79 5.70
N GLU A 375 1.80 -14.38 4.76
CA GLU A 375 2.88 -15.30 5.09
C GLU A 375 4.22 -14.56 4.91
N TYR A 376 4.86 -14.68 3.76
CA TYR A 376 6.08 -13.96 3.46
C TYR A 376 5.80 -12.65 2.72
N PHE A 377 6.51 -11.58 3.12
CA PHE A 377 6.48 -10.27 2.45
C PHE A 377 5.11 -9.60 2.53
N GLY A 378 4.92 -8.68 3.47
CA GLY A 378 3.71 -7.87 3.51
C GLY A 378 3.65 -6.93 4.70
N GLN A 379 2.48 -6.37 4.99
CA GLN A 379 2.25 -5.47 6.14
C GLN A 379 3.27 -4.33 6.18
N GLY A 380 3.32 -3.55 5.11
CA GLY A 380 4.23 -2.42 4.97
C GLY A 380 5.70 -2.78 4.79
N ALA A 381 6.03 -4.05 4.51
CA ALA A 381 7.39 -4.44 4.18
C ALA A 381 7.81 -4.00 2.76
N SER A 382 9.11 -4.02 2.48
CA SER A 382 9.63 -3.62 1.18
C SER A 382 10.89 -4.37 0.77
N HIS A 383 11.17 -4.35 -0.53
CA HIS A 383 12.32 -5.00 -1.13
C HIS A 383 12.89 -4.16 -2.29
N TRP A 384 14.23 -4.10 -2.40
CA TRP A 384 14.94 -3.55 -3.55
C TRP A 384 14.50 -2.14 -4.00
N GLY A 385 14.84 -1.12 -3.20
CA GLY A 385 14.57 0.28 -3.54
C GLY A 385 13.09 0.71 -3.50
N GLY A 386 12.18 -0.21 -3.15
CA GLY A 386 10.77 0.10 -2.91
C GLY A 386 10.51 0.85 -1.61
N VAL A 387 9.30 1.40 -1.49
CA VAL A 387 8.73 1.92 -0.25
C VAL A 387 7.45 1.14 0.01
N GLY A 388 7.41 0.42 1.13
CA GLY A 388 6.23 -0.30 1.58
C GLY A 388 5.68 0.35 2.84
N VAL A 389 4.35 0.41 2.94
CA VAL A 389 3.65 1.11 4.01
C VAL A 389 2.35 0.39 4.38
N LEU A 390 2.14 0.15 5.67
CA LEU A 390 0.81 -0.08 6.25
C LEU A 390 0.56 1.03 7.27
N HIS A 391 -0.60 1.66 7.22
CA HIS A 391 -1.05 2.63 8.23
C HIS A 391 -2.43 2.21 8.70
N ASP A 392 -2.54 1.80 9.95
CA ASP A 392 -3.80 1.69 10.67
C ASP A 392 -3.93 2.90 11.60
N ARG A 393 -5.16 3.35 11.86
CA ARG A 393 -5.40 4.51 12.72
C ARG A 393 -6.12 4.20 14.01
N ALA A 394 -6.94 3.16 14.04
CA ALA A 394 -7.84 2.92 15.16
C ALA A 394 -8.47 1.54 15.06
N GLY A 395 -8.31 0.74 16.10
CA GLY A 395 -8.87 -0.60 16.11
C GLY A 395 -8.30 -1.45 17.21
N ASP A 396 -8.96 -2.52 17.63
CA ASP A 396 -8.24 -3.59 18.32
C ASP A 396 -7.78 -4.63 17.26
N ASP A 397 -6.62 -4.40 16.64
CA ASP A 397 -6.21 -5.05 15.41
C ASP A 397 -5.34 -6.29 15.62
N THR A 398 -5.34 -7.18 14.61
CA THR A 398 -4.45 -8.33 14.61
C THR A 398 -3.59 -8.47 13.36
N TYR A 399 -2.27 -8.44 13.55
CA TYR A 399 -1.26 -8.61 12.51
C TYR A 399 -0.59 -9.98 12.58
N ARG A 400 -0.87 -10.84 11.59
CA ARG A 400 -0.25 -12.18 11.48
C ARG A 400 0.62 -12.28 10.25
N ALA A 401 1.89 -12.60 10.47
CA ALA A 401 2.85 -12.81 9.40
C ALA A 401 3.80 -13.98 9.67
N ARG A 402 4.40 -14.52 8.61
CA ARG A 402 5.49 -15.50 8.74
C ARG A 402 6.84 -14.78 8.85
N ARG A 403 7.24 -14.04 7.82
CA ARG A 403 8.58 -13.43 7.75
C ARG A 403 8.62 -12.27 6.76
N TYR A 404 9.52 -11.30 6.96
CA TYR A 404 9.67 -10.11 6.12
C TYR A 404 8.38 -9.29 6.07
N ALA A 405 7.86 -8.93 7.24
CA ALA A 405 6.58 -8.23 7.38
C ALA A 405 6.64 -7.17 8.48
N GLN A 406 5.53 -6.47 8.71
CA GLN A 406 5.36 -5.52 9.81
C GLN A 406 6.43 -4.42 9.78
N GLY A 407 6.44 -3.65 8.68
CA GLY A 407 7.34 -2.52 8.49
C GLY A 407 8.79 -2.90 8.22
N SER A 408 9.09 -4.09 7.71
CA SER A 408 10.47 -4.50 7.41
C SER A 408 11.01 -3.92 6.11
N GLY A 409 12.21 -3.34 6.12
CA GLY A 409 12.95 -2.97 4.92
C GLY A 409 14.04 -3.98 4.56
N VAL A 410 14.17 -4.31 3.27
CA VAL A 410 15.19 -5.24 2.76
C VAL A 410 15.84 -4.72 1.46
N HIS A 411 17.17 -4.70 1.41
CA HIS A 411 17.95 -4.31 0.21
C HIS A 411 17.66 -2.88 -0.27
N LEU A 412 18.17 -1.87 0.44
CA LEU A 412 18.06 -0.45 0.04
C LEU A 412 16.61 0.09 -0.08
N SER A 413 15.64 -0.61 0.52
CA SER A 413 14.23 -0.22 0.57
C SER A 413 13.87 0.41 1.92
N ALA A 414 12.66 0.93 2.03
CA ALA A 414 12.10 1.44 3.28
C ALA A 414 10.74 0.79 3.55
N GLY A 415 10.62 0.07 4.67
CA GLY A 415 9.35 -0.50 5.16
C GLY A 415 8.85 0.25 6.38
N LEU A 416 7.54 0.51 6.43
CA LEU A 416 6.87 1.21 7.51
C LEU A 416 5.56 0.50 7.85
N LEU A 417 5.35 0.22 9.13
CA LEU A 417 4.02 -0.04 9.69
C LEU A 417 3.79 1.03 10.73
N VAL A 418 2.65 1.72 10.63
CA VAL A 418 2.21 2.69 11.62
C VAL A 418 0.84 2.28 12.10
N ASP A 419 0.68 2.18 13.40
CA ASP A 419 -0.60 2.06 14.09
C ASP A 419 -0.71 3.26 15.04
N ASP A 420 -1.88 3.86 15.14
CA ASP A 420 -2.07 5.10 15.91
C ASP A 420 -2.81 4.87 17.23
N LEU A 421 -3.72 3.89 17.33
CA LEU A 421 -4.59 3.68 18.48
C LEU A 421 -5.14 2.25 18.47
N GLY A 422 -5.09 1.54 19.60
CA GLY A 422 -5.65 0.20 19.62
C GLY A 422 -5.31 -0.63 20.84
N ASN A 423 -5.67 -1.90 20.87
CA ASN A 423 -4.99 -2.89 21.70
C ASN A 423 -4.62 -4.06 20.81
N ASP A 424 -3.41 -4.00 20.26
CA ASP A 424 -3.07 -4.70 19.04
C ASP A 424 -2.23 -5.94 19.28
N VAL A 425 -2.37 -6.89 18.37
CA VAL A 425 -1.64 -8.15 18.43
C VAL A 425 -0.77 -8.33 17.20
N TYR A 426 0.54 -8.14 17.40
CA TYR A 426 1.56 -8.37 16.38
C TYR A 426 2.21 -9.74 16.57
N SER A 427 1.92 -10.69 15.69
CA SER A 427 2.45 -12.05 15.78
C SER A 427 3.16 -12.51 14.51
N MET A 428 4.46 -12.76 14.61
CA MET A 428 5.23 -13.32 13.50
C MET A 428 6.43 -14.17 13.92
N TRP A 429 7.12 -14.80 12.96
CA TRP A 429 8.28 -15.64 13.28
C TRP A 429 9.61 -14.90 13.28
N GLY A 430 9.90 -14.08 12.29
CA GLY A 430 11.17 -13.34 12.30
C GLY A 430 11.34 -12.36 11.15
N VAL A 431 12.36 -11.53 11.23
CA VAL A 431 12.64 -10.47 10.24
C VAL A 431 11.41 -9.60 10.00
N GLY A 432 11.05 -8.80 10.99
CA GLY A 432 9.91 -7.90 10.91
C GLY A 432 9.81 -7.00 12.12
N GLN A 433 8.62 -6.45 12.41
CA GLN A 433 8.41 -5.50 13.51
C GLN A 433 9.44 -4.38 13.50
N GLY A 434 9.48 -3.64 12.38
CA GLY A 434 10.43 -2.57 12.16
C GLY A 434 11.86 -3.01 11.86
N CYS A 435 12.07 -4.24 11.38
CA CYS A 435 13.42 -4.73 11.08
C CYS A 435 14.02 -4.14 9.80
N GLY A 436 15.23 -3.56 9.89
CA GLY A 436 16.05 -3.17 8.73
C GLY A 436 17.10 -4.20 8.35
N HIS A 437 17.11 -4.65 7.09
CA HIS A 437 18.06 -5.65 6.59
C HIS A 437 18.78 -5.22 5.30
N ASP A 438 20.10 -5.39 5.26
CA ASP A 438 20.92 -5.18 4.06
C ASP A 438 20.80 -3.75 3.47
N LEU A 439 21.33 -2.76 4.18
CA LEU A 439 21.29 -1.33 3.82
C LEU A 439 19.86 -0.79 3.61
N ALA A 440 18.87 -1.32 4.33
CA ALA A 440 17.48 -0.88 4.30
C ALA A 440 17.03 -0.37 5.67
N THR A 441 15.92 0.37 5.69
CA THR A 441 15.29 0.86 6.91
C THR A 441 13.96 0.15 7.15
N GLY A 442 13.75 -0.36 8.35
CA GLY A 442 12.44 -0.81 8.82
C GLY A 442 11.97 0.05 9.99
N VAL A 443 10.67 0.36 9.99
CA VAL A 443 10.03 1.12 11.07
C VAL A 443 8.70 0.45 11.40
N LEU A 444 8.48 0.15 12.69
CA LEU A 444 7.16 -0.04 13.26
C LEU A 444 6.96 1.10 14.25
N ALA A 445 5.88 1.85 14.11
CA ALA A 445 5.50 2.87 15.07
C ALA A 445 4.08 2.60 15.55
N ASP A 446 3.93 2.39 16.83
CA ASP A 446 2.66 2.16 17.50
C ASP A 446 2.29 3.36 18.37
N GLY A 447 1.00 3.51 18.61
CA GLY A 447 0.38 4.67 19.22
C GLY A 447 0.00 4.45 20.67
N GLU A 448 -1.25 4.73 21.01
CA GLU A 448 -1.78 4.48 22.37
C GLU A 448 -2.50 3.12 22.41
N GLY A 449 -2.13 2.24 23.34
CA GLY A 449 -2.74 0.90 23.42
C GLY A 449 -2.07 -0.08 24.39
N ASP A 450 -2.76 -1.13 24.84
CA ASP A 450 -2.12 -2.22 25.59
C ASP A 450 -1.75 -3.38 24.63
N ASP A 451 -0.53 -3.37 24.08
CA ASP A 451 -0.19 -4.16 22.90
C ASP A 451 0.62 -5.43 23.19
N ILE A 452 0.56 -6.38 22.24
CA ILE A 452 1.29 -7.64 22.33
C ILE A 452 2.16 -7.87 21.08
N TYR A 453 3.47 -7.74 21.26
CA TYR A 453 4.47 -8.03 20.23
C TYR A 453 5.10 -9.41 20.42
N THR A 454 4.83 -10.34 19.51
CA THR A 454 5.40 -11.69 19.51
C THR A 454 6.26 -11.97 18.28
N ILE A 455 7.56 -12.18 18.51
CA ILE A 455 8.48 -12.59 17.44
C ILE A 455 9.62 -13.49 17.94
N LYS A 456 10.06 -14.45 17.10
CA LYS A 456 11.14 -15.38 17.51
C LYS A 456 12.53 -14.76 17.39
N TRP A 457 12.84 -13.98 16.35
CA TRP A 457 14.18 -13.42 16.12
C TRP A 457 14.18 -12.24 15.12
N LEU A 458 15.15 -11.34 15.27
CA LEU A 458 15.39 -10.19 14.38
C LEU A 458 14.10 -9.39 14.06
N GLY A 459 13.52 -8.81 15.09
CA GLY A 459 12.47 -7.80 14.99
C GLY A 459 12.36 -7.01 16.28
N GLN A 460 11.30 -6.25 16.49
CA GLN A 460 11.19 -5.27 17.58
C GLN A 460 12.33 -4.25 17.47
N GLY A 461 12.44 -3.63 16.30
CA GLY A 461 13.47 -2.64 15.98
C GLY A 461 14.86 -3.21 15.75
N ALA A 462 14.99 -4.52 15.51
CA ALA A 462 16.28 -5.13 15.19
C ALA A 462 16.80 -4.75 13.80
N ALA A 463 18.12 -4.86 13.60
CA ALA A 463 18.73 -4.65 12.30
C ALA A 463 19.92 -5.56 12.02
N SER A 464 20.13 -5.85 10.74
CA SER A 464 21.25 -6.66 10.26
C SER A 464 21.74 -6.23 8.87
N GLY A 465 22.96 -6.64 8.51
CA GLY A 465 23.55 -6.31 7.21
C GLY A 465 23.68 -4.81 6.91
N ASN A 466 23.98 -3.96 7.90
CA ASN A 466 24.02 -2.49 7.78
C ASN A 466 22.65 -1.84 7.55
N GLY A 467 21.56 -2.55 7.85
CA GLY A 467 20.23 -1.94 7.95
C GLY A 467 20.06 -1.13 9.23
N VAL A 468 18.95 -0.41 9.29
CA VAL A 468 18.48 0.35 10.45
C VAL A 468 17.07 -0.10 10.79
N GLY A 469 16.85 -0.52 12.02
CA GLY A 469 15.57 -1.00 12.52
C GLY A 469 15.10 -0.14 13.67
N ILE A 470 13.82 0.21 13.66
CA ILE A 470 13.21 1.09 14.65
C ILE A 470 11.85 0.51 15.01
N LEU A 471 11.63 0.28 16.30
CA LEU A 471 10.30 0.16 16.88
C LEU A 471 10.10 1.37 17.80
N LEU A 472 9.02 2.10 17.56
CA LEU A 472 8.54 3.18 18.41
C LEU A 472 7.19 2.71 18.98
N GLU A 473 7.06 2.68 20.28
CA GLU A 473 5.81 2.53 21.00
C GLU A 473 5.65 3.83 21.82
N HIS A 474 4.44 4.35 21.91
CA HIS A 474 4.16 5.66 22.46
C HIS A 474 3.54 5.64 23.87
N ALA A 475 2.54 4.82 24.14
CA ALA A 475 1.99 4.62 25.49
C ALA A 475 1.11 3.38 25.60
N GLY A 476 1.27 2.62 26.68
CA GLY A 476 0.56 1.35 26.87
C GLY A 476 1.03 0.53 28.05
N ASP A 477 0.28 -0.46 28.55
CA ASP A 477 0.84 -1.53 29.39
C ASP A 477 1.21 -2.74 28.49
N ASP A 478 2.40 -2.71 27.86
CA ASP A 478 2.73 -3.59 26.73
C ASP A 478 3.44 -4.90 27.08
N VAL A 479 3.36 -5.87 26.15
CA VAL A 479 4.01 -7.18 26.28
C VAL A 479 4.89 -7.54 25.08
N TYR A 480 6.20 -7.48 25.27
CA TYR A 480 7.21 -7.82 24.27
C TYR A 480 7.77 -9.25 24.46
N LYS A 481 7.24 -10.18 23.66
CA LYS A 481 7.64 -11.60 23.62
C LYS A 481 8.69 -11.85 22.53
N ALA A 482 9.96 -11.90 22.93
CA ALA A 482 11.08 -12.24 22.06
C ALA A 482 11.56 -13.70 22.22
N GLY A 483 11.83 -14.42 21.12
CA GLY A 483 12.37 -15.79 21.17
C GLY A 483 13.90 -15.88 21.33
N GLN A 484 14.63 -14.86 20.88
CA GLN A 484 16.09 -14.83 20.82
C GLN A 484 16.64 -13.47 21.28
N GLN A 485 17.94 -13.41 21.61
CA GLN A 485 18.60 -12.20 22.09
C GLN A 485 18.80 -11.14 21.01
N ASN A 486 18.78 -11.53 19.73
CA ASN A 486 18.95 -10.64 18.57
C ASN A 486 17.60 -10.02 18.11
N THR A 487 16.73 -9.69 19.05
CA THR A 487 15.38 -9.19 18.77
C THR A 487 15.30 -7.73 19.22
N GLN A 488 14.98 -7.48 20.49
CA GLN A 488 14.71 -6.16 21.06
C GLN A 488 15.84 -5.15 20.85
N GLY A 489 15.65 -4.19 19.94
CA GLY A 489 16.61 -3.11 19.66
C GLY A 489 17.99 -3.58 19.17
N TYR A 490 18.12 -4.79 18.64
CA TYR A 490 19.43 -5.39 18.34
C TYR A 490 20.07 -4.85 17.06
N GLY A 491 21.33 -4.41 17.12
CA GLY A 491 22.11 -4.02 15.95
C GLY A 491 23.25 -5.01 15.65
N GLU A 492 23.17 -5.74 14.54
CA GLU A 492 24.23 -6.67 14.14
C GLU A 492 25.50 -5.95 13.67
N VAL A 493 26.66 -6.31 14.22
CA VAL A 493 27.96 -5.91 13.66
C VAL A 493 28.38 -6.93 12.60
N SER A 494 28.33 -6.53 11.33
CA SER A 494 28.71 -7.40 10.21
C SER A 494 29.37 -6.64 9.08
N ARG A 495 30.20 -7.32 8.27
CA ARG A 495 30.86 -6.73 7.07
C ARG A 495 31.70 -5.47 7.34
N ASN A 496 32.31 -5.36 8.52
CA ASN A 496 33.10 -4.21 9.01
C ASN A 496 32.29 -2.91 9.20
N PHE A 497 30.97 -3.02 9.26
CA PHE A 497 30.03 -1.94 9.57
C PHE A 497 29.04 -2.43 10.65
N GLY A 498 28.26 -1.53 11.22
CA GLY A 498 27.24 -1.86 12.22
C GLY A 498 25.85 -1.56 11.68
N SER A 499 24.92 -2.47 11.89
CA SER A 499 23.49 -2.18 11.82
C SER A 499 23.03 -1.43 13.06
N VAL A 500 22.07 -0.53 12.92
CA VAL A 500 21.50 0.20 14.06
C VAL A 500 20.14 -0.35 14.43
N GLY A 501 19.96 -0.78 15.68
CA GLY A 501 18.68 -1.27 16.19
C GLY A 501 18.17 -0.39 17.33
N VAL A 502 16.89 -0.03 17.30
CA VAL A 502 16.26 0.86 18.26
C VAL A 502 14.90 0.31 18.66
N LEU A 503 14.69 0.11 19.95
CA LEU A 503 13.35 -0.05 20.54
C LEU A 503 13.15 1.12 21.52
N LEU A 504 12.19 1.98 21.24
CA LEU A 504 11.76 3.02 22.16
C LEU A 504 10.33 2.73 22.54
N ASP A 505 10.11 2.64 23.84
CA ASP A 505 8.81 2.42 24.46
C ASP A 505 8.56 3.63 25.37
N GLY A 506 7.34 4.17 25.26
CA GLY A 506 6.94 5.39 25.91
C GLY A 506 6.49 5.18 27.35
N ASN A 507 5.30 5.69 27.68
CA ASN A 507 4.79 5.62 29.05
C ASN A 507 3.98 4.34 29.25
N GLY A 508 4.35 3.53 30.23
CA GLY A 508 3.71 2.23 30.40
C GLY A 508 4.16 1.43 31.60
N ARG A 509 3.62 0.21 31.73
CA ARG A 509 4.13 -0.81 32.66
C ARG A 509 4.43 -2.10 31.91
N ASP A 510 5.59 -2.10 31.28
CA ASP A 510 5.85 -2.98 30.17
C ASP A 510 6.58 -4.24 30.60
N LYS A 511 6.32 -5.32 29.86
CA LYS A 511 6.88 -6.65 30.11
C LYS A 511 7.79 -7.08 28.99
N TYR A 512 8.99 -7.49 29.37
CA TYR A 512 10.00 -7.96 28.42
C TYR A 512 10.54 -9.33 28.79
N ARG A 513 10.91 -10.10 27.77
CA ARG A 513 11.40 -11.48 27.88
C ARG A 513 12.56 -11.72 28.88
N ALA A 514 13.46 -10.77 29.10
CA ALA A 514 14.69 -11.05 29.84
C ALA A 514 15.14 -9.91 30.76
N THR A 515 15.77 -8.88 30.19
CA THR A 515 16.44 -7.85 30.99
C THR A 515 15.44 -6.78 31.41
N THR A 516 15.18 -6.70 32.71
CA THR A 516 14.38 -5.65 33.33
C THR A 516 15.26 -4.44 33.61
N GLY A 517 15.09 -3.38 32.82
CA GLY A 517 15.83 -2.14 32.96
C GLY A 517 15.34 -1.14 31.93
N GLN A 518 15.21 0.11 32.35
CA GLN A 518 14.73 1.21 31.52
C GLN A 518 15.62 1.41 30.29
N VAL A 519 16.94 1.24 30.42
CA VAL A 519 17.85 1.26 29.27
C VAL A 519 18.64 -0.04 29.20
N VAL A 520 18.60 -0.70 28.04
CA VAL A 520 19.35 -1.94 27.76
C VAL A 520 20.12 -1.77 26.47
N THR A 521 21.44 -1.89 26.52
CA THR A 521 22.27 -1.91 25.31
C THR A 521 22.39 -3.33 24.77
N THR A 522 22.16 -3.49 23.48
CA THR A 522 22.24 -4.77 22.75
C THR A 522 23.37 -4.68 21.72
N GLY A 523 24.60 -4.62 22.24
CA GLY A 523 25.82 -4.44 21.46
C GLY A 523 26.32 -2.99 21.45
N THR A 524 27.11 -2.64 20.44
CA THR A 524 27.71 -1.30 20.29
C THR A 524 26.85 -0.33 19.50
N VAL A 525 25.83 -0.83 18.81
CA VAL A 525 25.05 -0.11 17.80
C VAL A 525 23.55 -0.40 17.94
N GLY A 526 23.10 -0.90 19.09
CA GLY A 526 21.67 -1.09 19.32
C GLY A 526 21.30 -1.04 20.79
N GLY A 527 20.06 -0.69 21.06
CA GLY A 527 19.53 -0.71 22.41
C GLY A 527 18.04 -0.47 22.48
N ARG A 528 17.53 -0.65 23.69
CA ARG A 528 16.17 -0.36 24.11
C ARG A 528 16.17 0.77 25.14
N TYR A 529 15.21 1.67 25.04
CA TYR A 529 14.82 2.60 26.10
C TYR A 529 13.31 2.46 26.35
N ASP A 530 12.92 2.18 27.59
CA ASP A 530 11.57 2.21 28.14
C ASP A 530 11.49 3.35 29.19
N VAL A 531 10.52 4.25 29.03
CA VAL A 531 10.34 5.41 29.92
C VAL A 531 9.48 5.07 31.15
N GLY A 532 8.62 4.07 31.01
CA GLY A 532 7.70 3.56 32.01
C GLY A 532 8.33 2.72 33.12
N GLU A 533 7.47 1.98 33.83
CA GLU A 533 7.86 1.03 34.86
C GLU A 533 8.07 -0.36 34.27
N VAL A 534 9.33 -0.77 34.13
CA VAL A 534 9.65 -2.12 33.63
C VAL A 534 9.28 -3.19 34.66
N SER A 535 8.40 -4.11 34.30
CA SER A 535 8.04 -5.28 35.12
C SER A 535 8.67 -6.58 34.58
N PRO A 536 9.05 -7.53 35.46
CA PRO A 536 9.61 -8.83 35.07
C PRO A 536 8.62 -9.77 34.38
#